data_AF-A0A6M5YRG6-F1
#
_entry.id   AF-A0A6M5YRG6-F1
#
_cell.length_a   1.000
_cell.length_b   1.000
_cell.length_c   1.000
_cell.angle_alpha   90.00
_cell.angle_beta   90.00
_cell.angle_gamma   90.00
#
_symmetry.space_group_name_H-M   'P 1'
#
loop_
_entity.id
_entity.type
_entity.pdbx_description
1 polymer ?
#
loop_
_entity_poly.entity_id
_entity_poly.type
_entity_poly.pdbx_seq_one_letter_code
_entity_poly.pdbx_strand_id
1 'polypeptide(L)'
;MGAVPESVAVEARAKNFWGARPDTVLQFLKSNNVGENDARALIEAVLTERAESVRRDGVTKIWSGALLVMVPIAYFFGSWGLLGFVLVKLLVALGLVGLFGLARLAKGLSMAISPRSVSGDLSNPADF
;
A
#
# COMPACT_ATOMS: atom_id res chain seq x y z
N MET A 1 -8.79 34.52 -11.25
CA MET A 1 -9.29 33.20 -10.81
C MET A 1 -9.60 32.41 -12.06
N GLY A 2 -8.59 31.75 -12.64
CA GLY A 2 -8.81 30.83 -13.76
C GLY A 2 -8.99 29.45 -13.18
N ALA A 3 -10.09 28.78 -13.50
CA ALA A 3 -10.25 27.37 -13.15
C ALA A 3 -9.04 26.58 -13.67
N VAL A 4 -8.53 25.64 -12.86
CA VAL A 4 -7.44 24.76 -13.29
C VAL A 4 -7.90 24.03 -14.56
N PRO A 5 -7.13 24.08 -15.67
CA PRO A 5 -7.49 23.33 -16.86
C PRO A 5 -7.62 21.84 -16.52
N GLU A 6 -8.71 21.21 -16.95
CA GLU A 6 -9.01 19.82 -16.58
C GLU A 6 -7.89 18.86 -17.00
N SER A 7 -7.29 19.08 -18.17
CA SER A 7 -6.13 18.31 -18.66
C SER A 7 -4.93 18.37 -17.70
N VAL A 8 -4.63 19.55 -17.17
CA VAL A 8 -3.54 19.77 -16.21
C VAL A 8 -3.86 19.12 -14.86
N ALA A 9 -5.12 19.17 -14.43
CA ALA A 9 -5.57 18.53 -13.20
C ALA A 9 -5.47 17.00 -13.29
N VAL A 10 -5.85 16.40 -14.42
CA VAL A 10 -5.74 14.96 -14.68
C VAL A 10 -4.27 14.53 -14.72
N GLU A 11 -3.40 15.29 -15.36
CA GLU A 11 -1.97 14.96 -15.41
C GLU A 11 -1.30 15.09 -14.04
N ALA A 12 -1.64 16.11 -13.25
CA ALA A 12 -1.17 16.27 -11.88
C ALA A 12 -1.63 15.10 -10.98
N ARG A 13 -2.88 14.65 -11.14
CA ARG A 13 -3.40 13.44 -10.48
C ARG A 13 -2.61 12.21 -10.85
N ALA A 14 -2.39 12.00 -12.15
CA ALA A 14 -1.61 10.87 -12.63
C ALA A 14 -0.20 10.88 -12.03
N LYS A 15 0.53 12.00 -12.11
CA LYS A 15 1.89 12.11 -11.55
C LYS A 15 1.93 11.77 -10.05
N ASN A 16 0.97 12.26 -9.26
CA ASN A 16 0.90 11.93 -7.84
C ASN A 16 0.56 10.46 -7.60
N PHE A 17 -0.41 9.91 -8.34
CA PHE A 17 -0.80 8.50 -8.26
C PHE A 17 0.40 7.57 -8.51
N TRP A 18 1.22 7.90 -9.52
CA TRP A 18 2.47 7.23 -9.86
C TRP A 18 3.66 7.59 -8.93
N GLY A 19 3.40 8.19 -7.76
CA GLY A 19 4.41 8.37 -6.73
C GLY A 19 5.34 9.56 -6.89
N ALA A 20 5.07 10.50 -7.81
CA ALA A 20 5.84 11.74 -7.90
C ALA A 20 5.76 12.53 -6.58
N ARG A 21 6.87 13.19 -6.21
CA ARG A 21 6.93 14.00 -4.99
C ARG A 21 5.97 15.20 -5.12
N PRO A 22 5.32 15.63 -4.02
CA PRO A 22 4.42 16.79 -4.03
C PRO A 22 5.07 18.05 -4.62
N ASP A 23 6.36 18.26 -4.34
CA ASP A 23 7.13 19.40 -4.87
C ASP A 23 7.24 19.37 -6.40
N THR A 24 7.39 18.18 -6.99
CA THR A 24 7.44 18.00 -8.46
C THR A 24 6.08 18.27 -9.09
N VAL A 25 4.99 17.85 -8.44
CA VAL A 25 3.62 18.15 -8.91
C VAL A 25 3.33 19.65 -8.78
N LEU A 26 3.82 20.30 -7.73
CA LEU A 26 3.70 21.74 -7.54
C LEU A 26 4.46 22.54 -8.59
N GLN A 27 5.70 22.13 -8.92
CA GLN A 27 6.46 22.73 -10.01
C GLN A 27 5.75 22.56 -11.35
N PHE A 28 5.16 21.39 -11.62
CA PHE A 28 4.37 21.14 -12.82
C PHE A 28 3.11 22.03 -12.89
N LEU A 29 2.41 22.23 -11.78
CA LEU A 29 1.25 23.12 -11.74
C LEU A 29 1.65 24.58 -11.95
N LYS A 30 2.77 25.01 -11.35
CA LYS A 30 3.34 26.35 -11.58
C LYS A 30 3.77 26.57 -13.03
N SER A 31 4.37 25.57 -13.69
CA SER A 31 4.74 25.68 -15.11
C SER A 31 3.54 25.78 -16.05
N ASN A 32 2.35 25.37 -15.60
CA ASN A 32 1.09 25.48 -16.33
C ASN A 32 0.27 26.74 -15.96
N ASN A 33 0.90 27.75 -15.33
CA ASN A 33 0.25 29.00 -14.91
C ASN A 33 -0.93 28.81 -13.92
N VAL A 34 -0.94 27.71 -13.17
CA VAL A 34 -1.92 27.53 -12.09
C VAL A 34 -1.52 28.42 -10.91
N GLY A 35 -2.48 29.16 -10.35
CA GLY A 35 -2.25 29.99 -9.18
C GLY A 35 -1.78 29.16 -7.97
N GLU A 36 -0.91 29.73 -7.14
CA GLU A 36 -0.30 28.97 -6.03
C GLU A 36 -1.33 28.40 -5.04
N ASN A 37 -2.41 29.15 -4.77
CA ASN A 37 -3.49 28.71 -3.90
C ASN A 37 -4.25 27.52 -4.50
N ASP A 38 -4.58 27.60 -5.80
CA ASP A 38 -5.29 26.55 -6.52
C ASP A 38 -4.43 25.28 -6.67
N ALA A 39 -3.13 25.47 -6.91
CA ALA A 39 -2.17 24.37 -7.00
C ALA A 39 -2.03 23.61 -5.67
N ARG A 40 -1.94 24.34 -4.54
CA ARG A 40 -1.87 23.73 -3.20
C ARG A 40 -3.16 22.99 -2.86
N ALA A 41 -4.32 23.59 -3.12
CA ALA A 41 -5.61 22.96 -2.89
C ALA A 41 -5.76 21.66 -3.70
N LEU A 42 -5.35 21.68 -4.98
CA LEU A 42 -5.36 20.48 -5.81
C LEU A 42 -4.42 19.40 -5.29
N ILE A 43 -3.18 19.75 -4.91
CA ILE A 43 -2.23 18.78 -4.37
C ILE A 43 -2.76 18.14 -3.09
N GLU A 44 -3.35 18.92 -2.19
CA GLU A 44 -3.92 18.40 -0.95
C GLU A 44 -5.04 17.39 -1.22
N ALA A 45 -5.97 17.72 -2.13
CA ALA A 45 -7.04 16.82 -2.55
C ALA A 45 -6.51 15.50 -3.15
N VAL A 46 -5.51 15.58 -4.03
CA VAL A 46 -4.93 14.38 -4.67
C VAL A 46 -4.12 13.54 -3.68
N LEU A 47 -3.44 14.17 -2.71
CA LEU A 47 -2.76 13.45 -1.64
C LEU A 47 -3.73 12.73 -0.71
N THR A 48 -4.91 13.31 -0.43
CA THR A 48 -5.96 12.63 0.33
C THR A 48 -6.51 11.43 -0.42
N GLU A 49 -6.82 11.57 -1.72
CA GLU A 49 -7.30 10.45 -2.56
C GLU A 49 -6.29 9.29 -2.59
N ARG A 50 -5.00 9.61 -2.78
CA ARG A 50 -3.92 8.60 -2.79
C ARG A 50 -3.77 7.94 -1.43
N ALA A 51 -3.84 8.70 -0.34
CA ALA A 51 -3.71 8.15 1.02
C ALA A 51 -4.84 7.16 1.35
N GLU A 52 -6.06 7.41 0.90
CA GLU A 52 -7.17 6.48 1.05
C GLU A 52 -6.98 5.20 0.23
N SER A 53 -6.52 5.33 -1.01
CA SER A 53 -6.20 4.17 -1.86
C SER A 53 -5.11 3.29 -1.24
N VAL A 54 -4.01 3.90 -0.77
CA VAL A 54 -2.91 3.19 -0.09
C VAL A 54 -3.39 2.50 1.19
N ARG A 55 -4.26 3.14 1.97
CA ARG A 55 -4.86 2.52 3.16
C ARG A 55 -5.69 1.30 2.81
N ARG A 56 -6.51 1.37 1.75
CA ARG A 56 -7.33 0.23 1.30
C ARG A 56 -6.46 -0.95 0.86
N ASP A 57 -5.37 -0.68 0.15
CA ASP A 57 -4.41 -1.72 -0.23
C ASP A 57 -3.68 -2.30 0.99
N GLY A 58 -3.29 -1.44 1.93
CA GLY A 58 -2.72 -1.83 3.23
C GLY A 58 -3.65 -2.78 4.01
N VAL A 59 -4.95 -2.49 4.06
CA VAL A 59 -5.96 -3.37 4.70
C VAL A 59 -6.05 -4.72 4.00
N THR A 60 -5.99 -4.75 2.67
CA THR A 60 -6.00 -6.01 1.91
C THR A 60 -4.75 -6.85 2.19
N LYS A 61 -3.58 -6.21 2.34
CA LYS A 61 -2.33 -6.86 2.76
C LYS A 61 -2.38 -7.37 4.20
N ILE A 62 -3.00 -6.62 5.12
CA ILE A 62 -3.26 -7.08 6.50
C ILE A 62 -4.13 -8.34 6.49
N TRP A 63 -5.23 -8.33 5.74
CA TRP A 63 -6.19 -9.44 5.71
C TRP A 63 -5.57 -10.71 5.11
N SER A 64 -4.88 -10.58 3.97
CA SER A 64 -4.16 -11.70 3.34
C SER A 64 -3.01 -12.23 4.20
N GLY A 65 -2.26 -11.34 4.87
CA GLY A 65 -1.22 -11.73 5.82
C GLY A 65 -1.77 -12.47 7.04
N ALA A 66 -2.89 -11.99 7.61
CA ALA A 66 -3.56 -12.66 8.72
C ALA A 66 -4.05 -14.06 8.34
N LEU A 67 -4.61 -14.22 7.15
CA LEU A 67 -5.07 -15.52 6.67
C LEU A 67 -3.90 -16.50 6.48
N LEU A 68 -2.77 -16.04 5.95
CA LEU A 68 -1.53 -16.83 5.83
C LEU A 68 -0.95 -17.26 7.19
N VAL A 69 -1.08 -16.44 8.23
CA VAL A 69 -0.66 -16.77 9.61
C VAL A 69 -1.62 -17.76 10.27
N MET A 70 -2.92 -17.70 9.94
CA MET A 70 -3.92 -18.62 10.49
C MET A 70 -3.73 -20.07 10.05
N VAL A 71 -3.24 -20.32 8.83
CA VAL A 71 -3.03 -21.68 8.30
C VAL A 71 -2.08 -22.54 9.16
N PRO A 72 -0.84 -22.10 9.48
CA PRO A 72 0.07 -22.86 10.34
C PRO A 72 -0.48 -23.03 11.77
N ILE A 73 -1.18 -22.03 12.30
CA ILE A 73 -1.81 -22.09 13.63
C ILE A 73 -2.88 -23.19 13.65
N ALA A 74 -3.81 -23.16 12.68
CA ALA A 74 -4.86 -24.16 12.55
C ALA A 74 -4.30 -25.57 12.38
N TYR A 75 -3.24 -25.73 11.58
CA TYR A 75 -2.54 -27.00 11.41
C TYR A 75 -1.93 -27.49 12.72
N PHE A 76 -1.24 -26.62 13.47
CA PHE A 76 -0.63 -26.97 14.74
C PHE A 76 -1.66 -27.50 15.75
N PHE A 77 -2.75 -26.75 15.97
CA PHE A 77 -3.82 -27.17 16.89
C PHE A 77 -4.59 -28.41 16.39
N GLY A 78 -4.87 -28.51 15.08
CA GLY A 78 -5.55 -29.67 14.50
C GLY A 78 -4.70 -30.94 14.57
N SER A 79 -3.38 -30.83 14.37
CA SER A 79 -2.47 -31.97 14.43
C SER A 79 -2.38 -32.57 15.84
N TRP A 80 -2.52 -31.74 16.88
CA TRP A 80 -2.54 -32.18 18.27
C TRP A 80 -3.81 -32.96 18.64
N GLY A 81 -4.95 -32.61 18.05
CA GLY A 81 -6.25 -33.20 18.38
C GLY A 81 -6.70 -34.37 17.51
N LEU A 82 -6.26 -34.47 16.25
CA LEU A 82 -6.86 -35.40 15.27
C LEU A 82 -5.89 -36.41 14.65
N LEU A 83 -4.61 -36.08 14.45
CA LEU A 83 -3.77 -36.79 13.47
C LEU A 83 -2.64 -37.64 14.05
N GLY A 84 -2.30 -37.48 15.34
CA GLY A 84 -1.09 -38.12 15.88
C GLY A 84 0.18 -37.61 15.17
N PHE A 85 1.34 -38.08 15.62
CA PHE A 85 2.69 -37.56 15.34
C PHE A 85 2.86 -36.83 13.98
N VAL A 86 3.19 -35.55 14.09
CA VAL A 86 3.26 -34.54 13.03
C VAL A 86 4.29 -34.90 11.96
N LEU A 87 3.91 -34.78 10.67
CA LEU A 87 4.88 -34.71 9.57
C LEU A 87 5.72 -33.42 9.75
N VAL A 88 6.88 -33.56 10.39
CA VAL A 88 7.82 -32.45 10.67
C VAL A 88 8.12 -31.61 9.41
N LYS A 89 8.16 -32.25 8.24
CA LYS A 89 8.36 -31.56 6.94
C LYS A 89 7.24 -30.56 6.61
N LEU A 90 5.98 -30.90 6.93
CA LEU A 90 4.82 -30.03 6.75
C LEU A 90 4.87 -28.84 7.72
N LEU A 91 5.29 -29.08 8.96
CA LEU A 91 5.47 -28.02 9.97
C LEU A 91 6.50 -26.99 9.52
N VAL A 92 7.63 -27.43 8.96
CA VAL A 92 8.67 -26.51 8.43
C VAL A 92 8.13 -25.68 7.27
N ALA A 93 7.44 -26.31 6.31
CA ALA A 93 6.84 -25.59 5.18
C ALA A 93 5.80 -24.55 5.65
N LEU A 94 4.94 -24.93 6.59
CA LEU A 94 3.93 -24.05 7.18
C LEU A 94 4.54 -22.92 8.02
N GLY A 95 5.65 -23.18 8.71
CA GLY A 95 6.42 -22.14 9.40
C GLY A 95 6.92 -21.06 8.45
N LEU A 96 7.42 -21.44 7.27
CA LEU A 96 7.83 -20.47 6.24
C LEU A 96 6.64 -19.66 5.71
N VAL A 97 5.49 -20.30 5.49
CA VAL A 97 4.25 -19.62 5.07
C VAL A 97 3.78 -18.63 6.14
N GLY A 98 3.82 -19.01 7.42
CA GLY A 98 3.49 -18.14 8.54
C GLY A 98 4.43 -16.94 8.64
N LEU A 99 5.73 -17.15 8.47
CA LEU A 99 6.72 -16.07 8.47
C LEU A 99 6.49 -15.10 7.30
N PHE A 100 6.16 -15.62 6.11
CA PHE A 100 5.77 -14.80 4.96
C PHE A 100 4.48 -14.01 5.23
N GLY A 101 3.48 -14.64 5.87
CA GLY A 101 2.26 -13.98 6.30
C GLY A 101 2.51 -12.81 7.27
N LEU A 102 3.42 -13.00 8.24
CA LEU A 102 3.86 -11.96 9.18
C LEU A 102 4.53 -10.78 8.46
N ALA A 103 5.43 -11.06 7.50
CA ALA A 103 6.06 -10.01 6.71
C ALA A 103 5.02 -9.19 5.91
N ARG A 104 4.02 -9.87 5.33
CA ARG A 104 2.92 -9.22 4.60
C ARG A 104 2.03 -8.39 5.52
N LEU A 105 1.75 -8.88 6.73
CA LEU A 105 1.03 -8.15 7.78
C LEU A 105 1.77 -6.88 8.20
N ALA A 106 3.08 -6.97 8.44
CA ALA A 106 3.91 -5.82 8.79
C ALA A 106 3.93 -4.76 7.68
N LYS A 107 4.05 -5.18 6.41
CA LYS A 107 3.98 -4.26 5.25
C LYS A 107 2.60 -3.60 5.16
N GLY A 108 1.52 -4.37 5.30
CA GLY A 108 0.15 -3.82 5.32
C GLY A 108 -0.08 -2.82 6.46
N LEU A 109 0.44 -3.11 7.65
CA LEU A 109 0.36 -2.21 8.81
C LEU A 109 1.14 -0.91 8.59
N SER A 110 2.33 -0.98 7.99
CA SER A 110 3.10 0.22 7.63
C SER A 110 2.35 1.10 6.62
N MET A 111 1.67 0.48 5.64
CA MET A 111 0.86 1.18 4.64
C MET A 111 -0.39 1.83 5.27
N ALA A 112 -0.99 1.18 6.29
CA ALA A 112 -2.14 1.71 7.00
C ALA A 112 -1.78 2.89 7.93
N ILE A 113 -0.67 2.79 8.67
CA ILE A 113 -0.22 3.82 9.63
C ILE A 113 0.40 5.01 8.90
N SER A 114 1.22 4.77 7.87
CA SER A 114 1.95 5.81 7.15
C SER A 114 1.70 5.76 5.64
N PRO A 115 0.48 6.05 5.18
CA PRO A 115 0.16 6.02 3.76
C PRO A 115 0.92 7.09 2.95
N ARG A 116 1.34 8.18 3.61
CA ARG A 116 2.07 9.30 2.98
C ARG A 116 3.57 9.04 2.78
N SER A 117 4.14 8.02 3.41
CA SER A 117 5.56 7.66 3.23
C SER A 117 5.79 6.62 2.14
N VAL A 118 4.73 6.10 1.52
CA VAL A 118 4.83 5.12 0.44
C VAL A 118 5.16 5.86 -0.86
N SER A 119 6.43 5.88 -1.24
CA SER A 119 6.88 6.30 -2.57
C SER A 119 6.36 5.28 -3.59
N GLY A 120 5.58 5.73 -4.57
CA GLY A 120 5.10 4.87 -5.67
C GLY A 120 6.19 4.68 -6.71
N ASP A 121 7.37 4.22 -6.30
CA ASP A 121 8.47 3.98 -7.23
C ASP A 121 8.20 2.67 -7.99
N LEU A 122 7.86 2.80 -9.28
CA LEU A 122 7.58 1.69 -10.20
C LEU A 122 8.75 0.71 -10.37
N SER A 123 9.95 1.08 -9.90
CA SER A 123 11.12 0.21 -9.94
C SER A 123 11.17 -0.82 -8.81
N ASN A 124 10.28 -0.75 -7.81
CA ASN A 124 10.29 -1.68 -6.68
C ASN A 124 9.40 -2.91 -6.97
N PRO A 125 9.99 -4.09 -7.28
CA PRO A 125 9.20 -5.30 -7.56
C PRO A 125 8.39 -5.79 -6.35
N ALA A 126 8.66 -5.25 -5.15
CA ALA A 126 7.91 -5.59 -3.94
C ALA A 126 6.49 -4.99 -3.91
N ASP A 127 6.15 -4.10 -4.86
CA ASP A 127 4.85 -3.42 -4.90
C ASP A 127 3.81 -4.13 -5.78
N PHE A 128 4.19 -5.25 -6.41
CA PHE A 128 3.31 -6.22 -7.08
C PHE A 128 3.06 -7.47 -6.21
#